data_AF-A0A069DGJ1-F1
#
_entry.id   AF-A0A069DGJ1-F1
#
_cell.length_a   1.000
_cell.length_b   1.000
_cell.length_c   1.000
_cell.angle_alpha   90.00
_cell.angle_beta   90.00
_cell.angle_gamma   90.00
#
_symmetry.space_group_name_H-M   'P 1'
#
loop_
_entity.id
_entity.type
_entity.pdbx_description
1 polymer ?
#
loop_
_entity_poly.entity_id
_entity_poly.type
_entity_poly.pdbx_seq_one_letter_code
_entity_poly.pdbx_strand_id
1 'polypeptide(L)'
;MTDLKMYRVEENDLMYLKNENLGGRLKWIREKANEYNSPLFTVYRLAESISVAQSTISRIESGTQPRVDLLEKIAAQLGVSIAVFTDSYYEDGGKPFTICEKKDSNLQGSTKRPFSLLDTQYEATLSLSIKTHQGLDYKNIEETVFLSPIEHEEFANEVDALILKVRNRRKHWKIKQAAYEKLVNGVEEF
;
A
#
# COMPACT_ATOMS: atom_id res chain seq x y z
N MET A 1 10.86 -24.29 -18.01
CA MET A 1 10.77 -23.78 -16.63
C MET A 1 10.91 -24.97 -15.71
N THR A 2 11.85 -24.94 -14.76
CA THR A 2 12.00 -26.03 -13.79
C THR A 2 10.86 -25.91 -12.77
N ASP A 3 10.05 -26.95 -12.62
CA ASP A 3 8.99 -26.95 -11.61
C ASP A 3 9.61 -26.93 -10.21
N LEU A 4 9.36 -25.85 -9.47
CA LEU A 4 9.78 -25.74 -8.08
C LEU A 4 8.99 -26.71 -7.22
N LYS A 5 9.69 -27.45 -6.38
CA LYS A 5 9.13 -28.26 -5.31
C LYS A 5 8.74 -27.35 -4.15
N MET A 6 7.49 -27.46 -3.73
CA MET A 6 6.92 -26.68 -2.64
C MET A 6 7.18 -27.37 -1.30
N TYR A 7 7.31 -26.58 -0.24
CA TYR A 7 7.37 -27.07 1.14
C TYR A 7 6.28 -26.39 1.96
N ARG A 8 5.42 -27.19 2.61
CA ARG A 8 4.39 -26.67 3.51
C ARG A 8 4.96 -26.55 4.92
N VAL A 9 4.93 -25.35 5.45
CA VAL A 9 5.35 -25.04 6.83
C VAL A 9 4.24 -25.47 7.78
N GLU A 10 4.57 -26.39 8.68
CA GLU A 10 3.65 -26.96 9.66
C GLU A 10 3.79 -26.28 11.03
N GLU A 11 2.94 -26.67 11.99
CA GLU A 11 2.89 -26.06 13.33
C GLU A 11 4.22 -26.12 14.08
N ASN A 12 4.97 -27.23 13.96
CA ASN A 12 6.28 -27.36 14.59
C ASN A 12 7.29 -26.36 14.03
N ASP A 13 7.24 -26.11 12.71
CA ASP A 13 8.10 -25.12 12.06
C ASP A 13 7.71 -23.70 12.50
N LEU A 14 6.41 -23.42 12.64
CA LEU A 14 5.92 -22.14 13.14
C LEU A 14 6.39 -21.86 14.57
N MET A 15 6.38 -22.88 15.44
CA MET A 15 6.93 -22.75 16.80
C MET A 15 8.43 -22.44 16.80
N TYR A 16 9.19 -23.06 15.88
CA TYR A 16 10.60 -22.73 15.71
C TYR A 16 10.78 -21.27 15.23
N LEU A 17 10.10 -20.90 14.14
CA LEU A 17 10.18 -19.57 13.53
C LEU A 17 9.72 -18.43 14.45
N LYS A 18 8.77 -18.70 15.35
CA LYS A 18 8.32 -17.75 16.38
C LYS A 18 9.46 -17.31 17.29
N ASN A 19 10.40 -18.20 17.58
CA ASN A 19 11.54 -17.91 18.46
C ASN A 19 12.75 -17.31 17.73
N GLU A 20 12.69 -17.24 16.39
CA GLU A 20 13.73 -16.64 15.57
C GLU A 20 13.48 -15.15 15.32
N ASN A 21 14.55 -14.38 15.15
CA ASN A 21 14.44 -13.01 14.64
C ASN A 21 14.24 -13.02 13.12
N LEU A 22 14.01 -11.85 12.52
CA LEU A 22 13.83 -11.70 11.06
C LEU A 22 14.93 -12.40 10.25
N GLY A 23 16.19 -12.25 10.65
CA GLY A 23 17.34 -12.86 9.98
C GLY A 23 17.33 -14.39 10.06
N GLY A 24 17.02 -14.93 11.24
CA GLY A 24 16.85 -16.36 11.48
C GLY A 24 15.71 -16.97 10.67
N ARG A 25 14.55 -16.29 10.63
CA ARG A 25 13.40 -16.69 9.81
C ARG A 25 13.77 -16.71 8.33
N LEU A 26 14.42 -15.67 7.84
CA LEU A 26 14.87 -15.57 6.45
C LEU A 26 15.85 -16.68 6.09
N LYS A 27 16.84 -16.93 6.94
CA LYS A 27 17.80 -18.00 6.75
C LYS A 27 17.12 -19.36 6.68
N TRP A 28 16.26 -19.66 7.64
CA TRP A 28 15.56 -20.95 7.71
C TRP A 28 14.67 -21.17 6.47
N ILE A 29 13.87 -20.18 6.09
CA ILE A 29 12.99 -20.25 4.91
C ILE A 29 13.83 -20.45 3.63
N ARG A 30 14.94 -19.72 3.47
CA ARG A 30 15.85 -19.88 2.32
C ARG A 30 16.47 -21.28 2.30
N GLU A 31 16.95 -21.77 3.43
CA GLU A 31 17.58 -23.09 3.52
C GLU A 31 16.59 -24.21 3.20
N LYS A 32 15.35 -24.11 3.69
CA LYS A 32 14.26 -25.02 3.31
C LYS A 32 13.94 -24.93 1.83
N ALA A 33 13.82 -23.73 1.26
CA ALA A 33 13.63 -23.57 -0.19
C ALA A 33 14.75 -24.27 -0.98
N ASN A 34 16.01 -24.10 -0.54
CA ASN A 34 17.17 -24.69 -1.19
C ASN A 34 17.27 -26.20 -0.99
N GLU A 35 16.83 -26.76 0.13
CA GLU A 35 16.78 -28.21 0.39
C GLU A 35 15.95 -28.92 -0.68
N TYR A 36 14.79 -28.33 -1.04
CA TYR A 36 13.87 -28.90 -2.02
C TYR A 36 14.21 -28.53 -3.48
N ASN A 37 14.93 -27.43 -3.68
CA ASN A 37 15.18 -26.86 -5.01
C ASN A 37 16.66 -26.53 -5.24
N SER A 38 17.58 -27.32 -4.65
CA SER A 38 19.02 -27.06 -4.77
C SER A 38 19.46 -27.05 -6.23
N PRO A 39 20.30 -26.11 -6.67
CA PRO A 39 20.99 -25.06 -5.90
C PRO A 39 20.35 -23.67 -6.02
N LEU A 40 19.04 -23.58 -6.29
CA LEU A 40 18.38 -22.34 -6.75
C LEU A 40 18.27 -21.26 -5.67
N PHE A 41 18.34 -21.61 -4.39
CA PHE A 41 18.16 -20.68 -3.26
C PHE A 41 19.39 -20.59 -2.37
N THR A 42 20.58 -20.76 -2.95
CA THR A 42 21.83 -20.38 -2.27
C THR A 42 21.87 -18.87 -2.04
N VAL A 43 22.66 -18.41 -1.06
CA VAL A 43 22.90 -16.97 -0.83
C VAL A 43 23.33 -16.27 -2.13
N TYR A 44 24.21 -16.93 -2.89
CA TYR A 44 24.63 -16.49 -4.23
C TYR A 44 23.45 -16.29 -5.18
N ARG A 45 22.65 -17.35 -5.41
CA ARG A 45 21.56 -17.33 -6.39
C ARG A 45 20.43 -16.39 -6.00
N LEU A 46 20.10 -16.33 -4.72
CA LEU A 46 19.10 -15.40 -4.21
C LEU A 46 19.56 -13.95 -4.43
N ALA A 47 20.80 -13.62 -4.05
CA ALA A 47 21.36 -12.28 -4.23
C ALA A 47 21.43 -11.87 -5.71
N GLU A 48 21.87 -12.78 -6.58
CA GLU A 48 21.89 -12.61 -8.03
C GLU A 48 20.49 -12.29 -8.58
N SER A 49 19.47 -13.08 -8.20
CA SER A 49 18.11 -12.94 -8.71
C SER A 49 17.43 -11.62 -8.37
N ILE A 50 17.81 -10.99 -7.25
CA ILE A 50 17.24 -9.71 -6.80
C ILE A 50 18.21 -8.53 -6.99
N SER A 51 19.32 -8.75 -7.71
CA SER A 51 20.34 -7.75 -8.04
C SER A 51 20.97 -7.05 -6.83
N VAL A 52 21.36 -7.83 -5.81
CA VAL A 52 22.10 -7.34 -4.63
C VAL A 52 23.40 -8.08 -4.39
N ALA A 53 24.31 -7.49 -3.61
CA ALA A 53 25.52 -8.19 -3.18
C ALA A 53 25.19 -9.33 -2.20
N GLN A 54 25.88 -10.46 -2.32
CA GLN A 54 25.75 -11.63 -1.43
C GLN A 54 25.93 -11.27 0.05
N SER A 55 26.90 -10.39 0.34
CA SER A 55 27.15 -9.87 1.69
C SER A 55 25.95 -9.15 2.29
N THR A 56 25.02 -8.66 1.47
CA THR A 56 23.76 -8.06 1.94
C THR A 56 22.84 -9.13 2.51
N ILE A 57 22.63 -10.23 1.78
CA ILE A 57 21.82 -11.36 2.26
C ILE A 57 22.42 -11.96 3.53
N SER A 58 23.73 -12.22 3.54
CA SER A 58 24.40 -12.74 4.74
C SER A 58 24.29 -11.81 5.94
N ARG A 59 24.37 -10.48 5.75
CA ARG A 59 24.19 -9.51 6.84
C ARG A 59 22.77 -9.53 7.40
N ILE A 60 21.77 -9.70 6.53
CA ILE A 60 20.37 -9.80 6.95
C ILE A 60 20.16 -11.08 7.75
N GLU A 61 20.66 -12.22 7.27
CA GLU A 61 20.58 -13.51 7.99
C GLU A 61 21.26 -13.47 9.37
N SER A 62 22.29 -12.62 9.52
CA SER A 62 22.96 -12.38 10.81
C SER A 62 22.26 -11.34 11.69
N GLY A 63 21.11 -10.79 11.28
CA GLY A 63 20.29 -9.88 12.09
C GLY A 63 20.31 -8.40 11.70
N THR A 64 20.93 -8.04 10.58
CA THR A 64 20.82 -6.67 10.04
C THR A 64 19.41 -6.44 9.50
N GLN A 65 18.74 -5.37 9.95
CA GLN A 65 17.41 -5.02 9.44
C GLN A 65 17.47 -4.60 7.96
N PRO A 66 16.78 -5.30 7.04
CA PRO A 66 16.68 -4.89 5.65
C PRO A 66 15.71 -3.73 5.49
N ARG A 67 15.84 -3.01 4.37
CA ARG A 67 14.75 -2.14 3.90
C ARG A 67 13.57 -2.99 3.46
N VAL A 68 12.35 -2.45 3.60
CA VAL A 68 11.10 -3.16 3.28
C VAL A 68 11.07 -3.64 1.82
N ASP A 69 11.49 -2.79 0.88
CA ASP A 69 11.56 -3.09 -0.56
C ASP A 69 12.47 -4.30 -0.88
N LEU A 70 13.56 -4.45 -0.13
CA LEU A 70 14.45 -5.60 -0.26
C LEU A 70 13.82 -6.87 0.32
N LEU A 71 13.16 -6.75 1.47
CA LEU A 71 12.47 -7.89 2.08
C LEU A 71 11.32 -8.39 1.21
N GLU A 72 10.59 -7.51 0.54
CA GLU A 72 9.54 -7.86 -0.43
C GLU A 72 10.10 -8.64 -1.62
N LYS A 73 11.25 -8.22 -2.17
CA LYS A 73 11.93 -8.94 -3.26
C LYS A 73 12.36 -10.34 -2.83
N ILE A 74 12.90 -10.47 -1.61
CA ILE A 74 13.29 -11.76 -1.05
C ILE A 74 12.05 -12.65 -0.85
N ALA A 75 10.98 -12.11 -0.26
CA ALA A 75 9.72 -12.83 -0.05
C ALA A 75 9.12 -13.31 -1.37
N ALA A 76 9.09 -12.45 -2.39
CA ALA A 76 8.61 -12.78 -3.72
C ALA A 76 9.41 -13.91 -4.35
N GLN A 77 10.74 -13.89 -4.21
CA GLN A 77 11.60 -14.92 -4.79
C GLN A 77 11.49 -16.26 -4.07
N LEU A 78 11.27 -16.24 -2.75
CA LEU A 78 11.02 -17.44 -1.96
C LEU A 78 9.57 -17.95 -2.08
N GLY A 79 8.69 -17.22 -2.78
CA GLY A 79 7.28 -17.59 -2.94
C GLY A 79 6.51 -17.58 -1.62
N VAL A 80 6.79 -16.63 -0.74
CA VAL A 80 6.12 -16.46 0.57
C VAL A 80 5.59 -15.04 0.75
N SER A 81 4.70 -14.84 1.72
CA SER A 81 4.25 -13.51 2.14
C SER A 81 5.33 -12.80 2.95
N ILE A 82 5.51 -11.48 2.78
CA ILE A 82 6.43 -10.70 3.62
C ILE A 82 6.09 -10.77 5.13
N ALA A 83 4.81 -10.98 5.45
CA ALA A 83 4.35 -11.07 6.84
C ALA A 83 5.05 -12.21 7.61
N VAL A 84 5.46 -13.30 6.95
CA VAL A 84 6.12 -14.42 7.65
C VAL A 84 7.46 -14.05 8.28
N PHE A 85 8.01 -12.87 7.95
CA PHE A 85 9.25 -12.36 8.55
C PHE A 85 8.99 -11.45 9.76
N THR A 86 7.75 -11.02 10.01
CA THR A 86 7.40 -10.10 11.11
C THR A 86 6.94 -10.84 12.35
N ASP A 87 7.18 -10.26 13.52
CA ASP A 87 6.78 -10.87 14.80
C ASP A 87 5.26 -10.99 14.92
N SER A 88 4.53 -9.99 14.43
CA SER A 88 3.06 -9.94 14.41
C SER A 88 2.41 -11.14 13.73
N TYR A 89 3.10 -11.80 12.79
CA TYR A 89 2.58 -13.01 12.16
C TYR A 89 2.45 -14.18 13.14
N TYR A 90 3.31 -14.24 14.17
CA TYR A 90 3.40 -15.36 15.11
C TYR A 90 2.73 -15.09 16.47
N GLU A 91 2.16 -13.90 16.68
CA GLU A 91 1.47 -13.53 17.93
C GLU A 91 0.27 -14.46 18.20
N ASP A 92 -0.57 -14.70 17.18
CA ASP A 92 -1.73 -15.60 17.24
C ASP A 92 -1.43 -17.05 16.83
N GLY A 93 -0.20 -17.51 17.06
CA GLY A 93 0.25 -18.87 16.72
C GLY A 93 0.69 -19.07 15.27
N GLY A 94 0.55 -18.06 14.42
CA GLY A 94 0.91 -18.15 13.00
C GLY A 94 -0.06 -19.00 12.19
N LYS A 95 -0.12 -18.75 10.89
CA LYS A 95 -0.88 -19.60 9.96
C LYS A 95 0.10 -20.48 9.18
N PRO A 96 -0.23 -21.74 8.87
CA PRO A 96 0.57 -22.52 7.94
C PRO A 96 0.71 -21.80 6.59
N PHE A 97 1.89 -21.85 6.00
CA PHE A 97 2.18 -21.26 4.69
C PHE A 97 3.04 -22.20 3.84
N THR A 98 3.20 -21.87 2.56
CA THR A 98 3.97 -22.70 1.62
C THR A 98 5.16 -21.91 1.10
N ILE A 99 6.35 -22.53 1.13
CA ILE A 99 7.57 -22.00 0.53
C ILE A 99 7.62 -22.43 -0.94
N CYS A 100 8.08 -21.53 -1.81
CA CYS A 100 8.09 -21.67 -3.27
C CYS A 100 6.68 -21.83 -3.87
N GLU A 101 5.67 -21.24 -3.24
CA GLU A 101 4.33 -21.21 -3.81
C GLU A 101 4.38 -20.50 -5.16
N LYS A 102 3.93 -21.19 -6.21
CA LYS A 102 3.85 -20.61 -7.55
C LYS A 102 2.84 -19.49 -7.48
N LYS A 103 3.31 -18.24 -7.52
CA LYS A 103 2.47 -17.12 -7.94
C LYS A 103 2.15 -17.39 -9.40
N ASP A 104 1.01 -18.00 -9.68
CA ASP A 104 0.55 -18.24 -11.04
C ASP A 104 0.70 -16.91 -11.81
N SER A 105 1.46 -16.96 -12.90
CA SER A 105 1.73 -15.80 -13.76
C SER A 105 0.44 -15.20 -14.36
N ASN A 106 -0.69 -15.90 -14.23
CA ASN A 106 -2.02 -15.46 -14.63
C ASN A 106 -2.82 -14.80 -13.47
N LEU A 107 -2.22 -14.67 -12.29
CA LEU A 107 -2.79 -14.00 -11.10
C LEU A 107 -2.06 -12.68 -10.78
N GLN A 108 -1.55 -11.97 -11.81
CA GLN A 108 -1.53 -10.50 -11.78
C GLN A 108 -2.96 -9.90 -11.72
N GLY A 109 -4.01 -10.73 -11.75
CA GLY A 109 -5.41 -10.30 -11.72
C GLY A 109 -6.27 -10.64 -10.48
N SER A 110 -5.98 -11.64 -9.62
CA SER A 110 -6.97 -11.98 -8.58
C SER A 110 -6.56 -12.88 -7.40
N THR A 111 -5.30 -12.90 -6.93
CA THR A 111 -5.08 -13.31 -5.53
C THR A 111 -5.31 -12.09 -4.67
N LYS A 112 -6.48 -12.06 -4.03
CA LYS A 112 -6.79 -11.18 -2.91
C LYS A 112 -5.57 -11.14 -2.00
N ARG A 113 -4.79 -10.06 -2.12
CA ARG A 113 -3.96 -9.58 -1.00
C ARG A 113 -4.89 -9.64 0.22
N PRO A 114 -4.47 -10.14 1.40
CA PRO A 114 -5.22 -9.80 2.60
C PRO A 114 -5.42 -8.28 2.53
N PHE A 115 -6.67 -7.81 2.52
CA PHE A 115 -7.02 -6.41 2.27
C PHE A 115 -6.12 -5.55 3.15
N SER A 116 -5.05 -5.03 2.55
CA SER A 116 -4.16 -4.12 3.23
C SER A 116 -4.94 -2.83 3.19
N LEU A 117 -5.39 -2.41 4.37
CA LEU A 117 -6.10 -1.15 4.55
C LEU A 117 -5.25 0.08 4.13
N LEU A 118 -3.96 -0.15 3.83
CA LEU A 118 -2.99 0.84 3.39
C LEU A 118 -2.65 0.72 1.90
N ASP A 119 -3.07 -0.36 1.22
CA ASP A 119 -2.84 -0.47 -0.21
C ASP A 119 -3.76 0.50 -0.94
N THR A 120 -3.21 1.28 -1.87
CA THR A 120 -4.01 2.15 -2.74
C THR A 120 -4.92 1.30 -3.63
N GLN A 121 -6.22 1.36 -3.36
CA GLN A 121 -7.26 0.56 -4.04
C GLN A 121 -8.27 1.43 -4.79
N TYR A 122 -8.28 2.72 -4.49
CA TYR A 122 -9.21 3.69 -5.05
C TYR A 122 -8.44 4.75 -5.82
N GLU A 123 -9.01 5.16 -6.95
CA GLU A 123 -8.58 6.34 -7.70
C GLU A 123 -9.66 7.40 -7.52
N ALA A 124 -9.26 8.57 -7.00
CA ALA A 124 -10.15 9.70 -6.82
C ALA A 124 -9.68 10.86 -7.70
N THR A 125 -10.58 11.34 -8.55
CA THR A 125 -10.33 12.51 -9.41
C THR A 125 -11.15 13.68 -8.89
N LEU A 126 -10.46 14.76 -8.52
CA LEU A 126 -11.08 16.03 -8.15
C LEU A 126 -10.94 17.00 -9.32
N SER A 127 -12.08 17.41 -9.88
CA SER A 127 -12.13 18.46 -10.91
C SER A 127 -12.89 19.67 -10.39
N LEU A 128 -12.22 20.82 -10.34
CA LEU A 128 -12.79 22.10 -9.94
C LEU A 128 -12.62 23.11 -11.07
N SER A 129 -13.74 23.51 -11.69
CA SER A 129 -13.77 24.54 -12.72
C SER A 129 -14.46 25.81 -12.21
N ILE A 130 -13.82 26.95 -12.44
CA ILE A 130 -14.37 28.29 -12.22
C ILE A 130 -14.59 28.90 -13.59
N LYS A 131 -15.84 29.29 -13.88
CA LYS A 131 -16.23 29.93 -15.13
C LYS A 131 -16.76 31.33 -14.90
N THR A 132 -16.56 32.22 -15.86
CA THR A 132 -17.22 33.53 -15.87
C THR A 132 -18.71 33.36 -16.15
N HIS A 133 -19.49 34.43 -15.94
CA HIS A 133 -20.91 34.45 -16.28
C HIS A 133 -21.17 34.24 -17.79
N GLN A 134 -20.15 34.44 -18.63
CA GLN A 134 -20.19 34.22 -20.08
C GLN A 134 -19.80 32.78 -20.47
N GLY A 135 -19.55 31.91 -19.48
CA GLY A 135 -19.16 30.52 -19.70
C GLY A 135 -17.68 30.31 -20.05
N LEU A 136 -16.86 31.37 -20.02
CA LEU A 136 -15.41 31.25 -20.26
C LEU A 136 -14.73 30.65 -19.03
N ASP A 137 -13.86 29.66 -19.24
CA ASP A 137 -13.09 29.05 -18.16
C ASP A 137 -12.07 30.06 -17.61
N TYR A 138 -12.19 30.36 -16.32
CA TYR A 138 -11.27 31.26 -15.60
C TYR A 138 -10.14 30.47 -14.93
N LYS A 139 -10.47 29.32 -14.34
CA LYS A 139 -9.50 28.42 -13.73
C LYS A 139 -10.04 27.00 -13.74
N ASN A 140 -9.20 26.04 -14.09
CA ASN A 140 -9.46 24.62 -13.93
C ASN A 140 -8.36 24.02 -13.05
N ILE A 141 -8.75 23.21 -12.08
CA ILE A 141 -7.87 22.40 -11.25
C ILE A 141 -8.37 20.97 -11.41
N GLU A 142 -7.51 20.09 -11.89
CA GLU A 142 -7.77 18.67 -12.00
C GLU A 142 -6.62 17.93 -11.34
N GLU A 143 -6.96 17.14 -10.31
CA GLU A 143 -5.98 16.41 -9.52
C GLU A 143 -6.48 14.97 -9.36
N THR A 144 -5.59 14.02 -9.59
CA THR A 144 -5.85 12.60 -9.36
C THR A 144 -4.99 12.12 -8.22
N VAL A 145 -5.64 11.47 -7.25
CA VAL A 145 -4.98 10.88 -6.08
C VAL A 145 -5.37 9.42 -5.94
N PHE A 146 -4.42 8.60 -5.50
CA PHE A 146 -4.64 7.19 -5.21
C PHE A 146 -4.80 7.04 -3.71
N LEU A 147 -5.90 6.40 -3.29
CA LEU A 147 -6.32 6.32 -1.90
C LEU A 147 -6.41 4.87 -1.44
N SER A 148 -6.01 4.63 -0.22
CA SER A 148 -6.27 3.38 0.49
C SER A 148 -7.74 3.29 0.97
N PRO A 149 -8.22 2.10 1.37
CA PRO A 149 -9.54 1.94 1.95
C PRO A 149 -9.82 2.80 3.19
N ILE A 150 -8.82 3.18 3.98
CA ILE A 150 -9.04 4.09 5.10
C ILE A 150 -9.15 5.55 4.60
N GLU A 151 -8.28 5.94 3.67
CA GLU A 151 -8.21 7.32 3.18
C GLU A 151 -9.42 7.71 2.32
N HIS A 152 -10.07 6.75 1.63
CA HIS A 152 -11.16 7.09 0.71
C HIS A 152 -12.41 7.65 1.42
N GLU A 153 -12.75 7.13 2.61
CA GLU A 153 -13.89 7.63 3.39
C GLU A 153 -13.60 9.02 3.94
N GLU A 154 -12.39 9.25 4.46
CA GLU A 154 -11.96 10.58 4.94
C GLU A 154 -11.96 11.60 3.80
N PHE A 155 -11.38 11.25 2.65
CA PHE A 155 -11.36 12.11 1.46
C PHE A 155 -12.78 12.48 0.99
N ALA A 156 -13.71 11.52 0.94
CA ALA A 156 -15.10 11.79 0.56
C ALA A 156 -15.77 12.79 1.52
N ASN A 157 -15.56 12.61 2.83
CA ASN A 157 -16.08 13.53 3.85
C ASN A 157 -15.49 14.94 3.72
N GLU A 158 -14.21 15.06 3.39
CA GLU A 158 -13.54 16.35 3.16
C GLU A 158 -14.09 17.08 1.92
N VAL A 159 -14.34 16.34 0.84
CA VAL A 159 -14.97 16.89 -0.38
C VAL A 159 -16.37 17.42 -0.06
N ASP A 160 -17.18 16.66 0.69
CA ASP A 160 -18.51 17.10 1.12
C ASP A 160 -18.45 18.36 2.00
N ALA A 161 -17.50 18.40 2.93
CA ALA A 161 -17.27 19.57 3.78
C ALA A 161 -16.87 20.80 2.97
N LEU A 162 -16.03 20.64 1.93
CA LEU A 162 -15.64 21.71 1.01
C LEU A 162 -16.86 22.24 0.24
N ILE A 163 -17.70 21.35 -0.31
CA ILE A 163 -18.93 21.73 -1.03
C ILE A 163 -19.85 22.53 -0.12
N LEU A 164 -20.05 22.07 1.12
CA LEU A 164 -20.88 22.75 2.10
C LEU A 164 -20.32 24.14 2.44
N LYS A 165 -19.00 24.26 2.64
CA LYS A 165 -18.30 25.53 2.89
C LYS A 165 -18.51 26.52 1.73
N VAL A 166 -18.43 26.07 0.48
CA VAL A 166 -18.68 26.90 -0.70
C VAL A 166 -20.13 27.37 -0.75
N ARG A 167 -21.10 26.49 -0.48
CA ARG A 167 -22.54 26.84 -0.42
C ARG A 167 -22.83 27.88 0.66
N ASN A 168 -22.29 27.69 1.86
CA ASN A 168 -22.47 28.61 2.97
C ASN A 168 -21.86 29.98 2.70
N ARG A 169 -20.68 30.00 2.06
CA ARG A 169 -20.06 31.25 1.61
C ARG A 169 -20.96 31.97 0.60
N ARG A 170 -21.50 31.26 -0.40
CA ARG A 170 -22.43 31.87 -1.38
C ARG A 170 -23.67 32.48 -0.72
N LYS A 171 -24.26 31.81 0.27
CA LYS A 171 -25.40 32.34 1.04
C LYS A 171 -25.03 33.64 1.76
N HIS A 172 -23.91 33.66 2.47
CA HIS A 172 -23.42 34.87 3.16
C HIS A 172 -23.17 36.03 2.20
N TRP A 173 -22.58 35.77 1.05
CA TRP A 173 -22.33 36.80 0.04
C TRP A 173 -23.62 37.40 -0.50
N LYS A 174 -24.67 36.60 -0.76
CA LYS A 174 -25.99 37.12 -1.15
C LYS A 174 -26.59 38.04 -0.10
N ILE A 175 -26.47 37.69 1.19
CA ILE A 175 -26.97 38.54 2.28
C ILE A 175 -26.22 39.87 2.31
N LYS A 176 -24.88 39.83 2.22
CA LYS A 176 -24.05 41.04 2.17
C LYS A 176 -24.38 41.92 0.97
N GLN A 177 -24.56 41.32 -0.20
CA GLN A 177 -24.95 42.02 -1.41
C GLN A 177 -26.31 42.72 -1.26
N ALA A 178 -27.32 42.02 -0.76
CA ALA A 178 -28.64 42.61 -0.53
C ALA A 178 -28.61 43.76 0.50
N ALA A 179 -27.77 43.65 1.54
CA ALA A 179 -27.56 44.73 2.50
C ALA A 179 -26.89 45.95 1.86
N TYR A 180 -25.88 45.72 1.01
CA TYR A 180 -25.21 46.78 0.27
C TYR A 180 -26.15 47.49 -0.71
N GLU A 181 -26.95 46.76 -1.49
CA GLU A 181 -27.94 47.33 -2.42
C GLU A 181 -28.96 48.20 -1.69
N LYS A 182 -29.41 47.80 -0.49
CA LYS A 182 -30.28 48.62 0.35
C LYS A 182 -29.62 49.92 0.83
N LEU A 183 -28.33 49.89 1.17
CA LEU A 183 -27.59 51.08 1.58
C LEU A 183 -27.40 52.04 0.41
N VAL A 184 -27.07 51.54 -0.78
CA VAL A 184 -26.88 52.38 -1.97
C VAL A 184 -28.20 53.01 -2.41
N ASN A 185 -29.28 52.24 -2.48
CA ASN A 185 -30.58 52.74 -2.94
C ASN A 185 -31.33 53.54 -1.87
N GLY A 186 -31.05 53.32 -0.58
CA GLY A 186 -31.65 54.06 0.53
C GLY A 186 -30.99 55.41 0.83
N VAL A 187 -29.93 55.78 0.10
CA VAL A 187 -29.23 57.08 0.23
C VAL A 187 -29.76 58.13 -0.77
N GLU A 188 -30.68 57.77 -1.68
CA GLU A 188 -31.28 58.70 -2.65
C GLU A 188 -32.52 59.47 -2.16
N GLU A 189 -32.97 59.28 -0.91
CA GLU A 189 -34.08 60.04 -0.33
C GLU A 189 -33.61 61.00 0.79
N PHE A 190 -32.85 62.05 0.45
CA PHE A 190 -32.72 63.28 1.24
C PHE A 190 -32.48 64.51 0.36
#